data_AF-A0A6J6GKJ3-F1
#
_entry.id   AF-A0A6J6GKJ3-F1
#
_cell.length_a   1.000
_cell.length_b   1.000
_cell.length_c   1.000
_cell.angle_alpha   90.00
_cell.angle_beta   90.00
_cell.angle_gamma   90.00
#
_symmetry.space_group_name_H-M   'P 1'
#
loop_
_entity.id
_entity.type
_entity.pdbx_description
1 polymer ?
#
loop_
_entity_poly.entity_id
_entity_poly.type
_entity_poly.pdbx_seq_one_letter_code
_entity_poly.pdbx_strand_id
1 'polypeptide(L)'
;MSMTSPRINNFRMGSYAALAVGLINLRYQTGEDGNLSKSLVLVIPGAALLLISLTDLGKNWLSATSAGYIAMAVGAVLVAYSFLV
;
A
#
# COMPACT_ATOMS: atom_id res chain seq x y z
N MET A 1 -19.48 -10.05 -16.61
CA MET A 1 -18.30 -9.40 -16.00
C MET A 1 -18.43 -9.57 -14.49
N SER A 2 -17.58 -10.38 -13.84
CA SER A 2 -17.65 -10.54 -12.39
C SER A 2 -17.27 -9.22 -11.73
N MET A 3 -18.20 -8.60 -10.99
CA MET A 3 -17.92 -7.36 -10.28
C MET A 3 -16.90 -7.61 -9.18
N THR A 4 -15.82 -6.82 -9.12
CA THR A 4 -14.87 -6.90 -8.02
C THR A 4 -15.56 -6.62 -6.69
N SER A 5 -15.35 -7.48 -5.70
CA SER A 5 -15.95 -7.30 -4.37
C SER A 5 -15.55 -5.93 -3.77
N PRO A 6 -16.46 -5.24 -3.05
CA PRO A 6 -16.14 -4.00 -2.35
C PRO A 6 -14.89 -4.10 -1.47
N ARG A 7 -14.64 -5.28 -0.89
CA ARG A 7 -13.45 -5.56 -0.10
C ARG A 7 -12.16 -5.44 -0.92
N ILE A 8 -12.13 -5.97 -2.13
CA ILE A 8 -10.96 -5.88 -3.03
C ILE A 8 -10.71 -4.42 -3.44
N ASN A 9 -11.77 -3.65 -3.65
CA ASN A 9 -11.65 -2.23 -3.97
C ASN A 9 -11.02 -1.46 -2.80
N ASN A 10 -11.32 -1.79 -1.54
CA ASN A 10 -10.68 -1.17 -0.38
C ASN A 10 -9.17 -1.42 -0.35
N PHE A 11 -8.71 -2.63 -0.66
CA PHE A 11 -7.28 -2.90 -0.76
C PHE A 11 -6.63 -2.06 -1.86
N ARG A 12 -7.25 -1.95 -3.03
CA ARG A 12 -6.76 -1.10 -4.14
C ARG A 12 -6.68 0.36 -3.73
N MET A 13 -7.71 0.88 -3.06
CA MET A 13 -7.68 2.26 -2.52
C MET A 13 -6.52 2.46 -1.55
N GLY A 14 -6.29 1.49 -0.64
CA GLY A 14 -5.11 1.51 0.24
C GLY A 14 -3.79 1.49 -0.52
N SER A 15 -3.68 0.66 -1.56
CA SER A 15 -2.51 0.62 -2.45
C SER A 15 -2.26 1.96 -3.15
N TYR A 16 -3.32 2.58 -3.69
CA TYR A 16 -3.22 3.89 -4.35
C TYR A 16 -2.77 4.96 -3.37
N ALA A 17 -3.30 4.95 -2.14
CA ALA A 17 -2.89 5.87 -1.10
C ALA A 17 -1.40 5.69 -0.75
N ALA A 18 -0.94 4.45 -0.52
CA ALA A 18 0.46 4.18 -0.20
C ALA A 18 1.41 4.60 -1.35
N LEU A 19 1.06 4.28 -2.59
CA LEU A 19 1.83 4.69 -3.77
C LEU A 19 1.88 6.22 -3.89
N ALA A 20 0.75 6.89 -3.75
CA ALA A 20 0.68 8.34 -3.84
C ALA A 20 1.55 9.00 -2.76
N VAL A 21 1.40 8.58 -1.50
CA VAL A 21 2.18 9.14 -0.38
C VAL A 21 3.67 8.88 -0.57
N GLY A 22 4.07 7.66 -0.94
CA GLY A 22 5.48 7.34 -1.19
C GLY A 22 6.09 8.17 -2.33
N LEU A 23 5.38 8.36 -3.44
CA LEU A 23 5.86 9.19 -4.56
C LEU A 23 5.87 10.68 -4.21
N ILE A 24 4.89 11.16 -3.44
CA ILE A 24 4.85 12.53 -2.93
C ILE A 24 6.04 12.78 -1.99
N ASN A 25 6.29 11.88 -1.03
CA ASN A 25 7.44 11.97 -0.13
C ASN A 25 8.75 12.02 -0.93
N LEU A 26 8.89 11.16 -1.96
CA LEU A 26 10.10 11.12 -2.77
C LEU A 26 10.43 12.47 -3.40
N ARG A 27 9.39 13.19 -3.88
CA ARG A 27 9.57 14.51 -4.46
C ARG A 27 9.72 15.60 -3.39
N TYR A 28 8.93 15.54 -2.33
CA TYR A 28 8.83 16.62 -1.35
C TYR A 28 10.02 16.66 -0.39
N GLN A 29 10.55 15.50 0.00
CA GLN A 29 11.72 15.37 0.88
C GLN A 29 13.04 15.34 0.09
N THR A 30 13.08 15.96 -1.10
CA THR A 30 14.32 16.01 -1.90
C THR A 30 15.40 16.79 -1.14
N GLY A 31 16.57 16.17 -0.92
CA GLY A 31 17.66 16.73 -0.14
C GLY A 31 17.72 16.25 1.31
N GLU A 32 16.68 15.56 1.79
CA GLU A 32 16.69 14.89 3.10
C GLU A 32 17.43 13.55 3.03
N ASP A 33 18.18 13.24 4.09
CA ASP A 33 18.89 11.97 4.21
C ASP A 33 17.90 10.80 4.23
N GLY A 34 18.20 9.79 3.41
CA GLY A 34 17.39 8.56 3.34
C GLY A 34 16.01 8.72 2.69
N ASN A 35 15.68 9.86 2.07
CA ASN A 35 14.39 10.09 1.38
C ASN A 35 13.98 8.91 0.46
N LEU A 36 14.90 8.43 -0.38
CA LEU A 36 14.62 7.30 -1.27
C LEU A 36 14.14 6.08 -0.48
N SER A 37 14.85 5.70 0.57
CA SER A 37 14.51 4.55 1.41
C SER A 37 13.16 4.76 2.11
N LYS A 38 12.92 5.93 2.72
CA LYS A 38 11.66 6.27 3.40
C LYS A 38 10.46 6.21 2.46
N SER A 39 10.64 6.72 1.26
CA SER A 39 9.61 6.72 0.21
C SER A 39 9.33 5.31 -0.31
N LEU A 40 10.36 4.49 -0.51
CA LEU A 40 10.22 3.11 -1.00
C LEU A 40 9.53 2.18 0.01
N VAL A 41 9.59 2.47 1.31
CA VAL A 41 8.84 1.75 2.35
C VAL A 41 7.33 1.80 2.12
N LEU A 42 6.82 2.82 1.41
CA LEU A 42 5.42 2.89 0.99
C LEU A 42 5.21 2.43 -0.45
N VAL A 43 6.10 2.81 -1.37
CA VAL A 43 5.95 2.47 -2.79
C VAL A 43 5.97 0.96 -3.02
N ILE A 44 6.92 0.24 -2.42
CA ILE A 44 7.08 -1.20 -2.67
C ILE A 44 5.87 -1.99 -2.15
N PRO A 45 5.42 -1.84 -0.89
CA PRO A 45 4.24 -2.55 -0.40
C PRO A 45 2.95 -2.11 -1.09
N GLY A 46 2.81 -0.82 -1.42
CA GLY A 46 1.68 -0.30 -2.18
C GLY A 46 1.56 -0.94 -3.57
N ALA A 47 2.68 -1.00 -4.31
CA ALA A 47 2.75 -1.67 -5.61
C ALA A 47 2.46 -3.17 -5.50
N ALA A 48 3.06 -3.84 -4.51
CA ALA A 48 2.86 -5.27 -4.29
C ALA A 48 1.38 -5.59 -4.00
N LEU A 49 0.74 -4.85 -3.09
CA LEU A 49 -0.68 -5.03 -2.76
C LEU A 49 -1.57 -4.76 -3.98
N LEU A 50 -1.25 -3.75 -4.78
CA LEU A 50 -1.98 -3.47 -6.02
C LEU A 50 -1.88 -4.66 -6.97
N LEU A 51 -0.67 -5.15 -7.27
CA LEU A 51 -0.44 -6.27 -8.17
C LEU A 51 -1.14 -7.55 -7.69
N ILE A 52 -1.07 -7.86 -6.39
CA ILE A 52 -1.80 -8.99 -5.78
C ILE A 52 -3.30 -8.87 -6.07
N SER A 53 -3.88 -7.68 -5.93
CA SER A 53 -5.33 -7.44 -6.15
C SER A 53 -5.79 -7.60 -7.60
N LEU A 54 -4.87 -7.70 -8.57
CA LEU A 54 -5.19 -7.86 -9.99
C LEU A 54 -5.38 -9.33 -10.38
N THR A 55 -4.73 -10.25 -9.67
CA THR A 55 -4.78 -11.69 -9.94
C THR A 55 -5.95 -12.37 -9.22
N ASP A 56 -6.48 -13.47 -9.76
CA ASP A 56 -7.58 -14.19 -9.10
C ASP A 56 -7.12 -14.91 -7.83
N LEU A 57 -5.88 -15.42 -7.81
CA LEU A 57 -5.26 -15.99 -6.61
C LEU A 57 -5.16 -14.94 -5.49
N GLY A 58 -4.67 -13.74 -5.81
CA GLY A 58 -4.54 -12.66 -4.85
C GLY A 58 -5.90 -12.13 -4.38
N LYS A 59 -6.91 -12.03 -5.26
CA LYS A 59 -8.29 -11.70 -4.86
C LYS A 59 -8.85 -12.73 -3.88
N ASN A 60 -8.61 -14.01 -4.11
CA ASN A 60 -9.07 -15.06 -3.19
C ASN A 60 -8.40 -14.92 -1.82
N TRP A 61 -7.09 -14.64 -1.78
CA TRP A 61 -6.37 -14.44 -0.52
C TRP A 61 -6.83 -13.18 0.23
N LEU A 62 -6.98 -12.06 -0.49
CA LEU A 62 -7.49 -10.79 0.06
C LEU A 62 -8.97 -10.85 0.47
N SER A 63 -9.70 -11.90 0.09
CA SER A 63 -11.07 -12.08 0.55
C SER A 63 -11.15 -12.40 2.05
N ALA A 64 -10.07 -12.94 2.63
CA ALA A 64 -10.01 -13.27 4.05
C ALA A 64 -10.11 -12.00 4.94
N THR A 65 -10.84 -12.09 6.04
CA THR A 65 -10.98 -10.96 6.98
C THR A 65 -9.64 -10.63 7.66
N SER A 66 -8.80 -11.64 7.92
CA SER A 66 -7.44 -11.45 8.44
C SER A 66 -6.57 -10.59 7.52
N ALA A 67 -6.70 -10.75 6.19
CA ALA A 67 -5.96 -9.94 5.23
C ALA A 67 -6.26 -8.43 5.39
N GLY A 68 -7.52 -8.08 5.70
CA GLY A 68 -7.93 -6.69 5.95
C GLY A 68 -7.25 -6.12 7.19
N TYR A 69 -7.30 -6.85 8.32
CA TYR A 69 -6.64 -6.42 9.55
C TYR A 69 -5.13 -6.31 9.41
N ILE A 70 -4.49 -7.26 8.73
CA ILE A 70 -3.05 -7.24 8.48
C ILE A 70 -2.69 -6.03 7.61
N ALA A 71 -3.40 -5.79 6.52
CA ALA A 71 -3.13 -4.66 5.64
C ALA A 71 -3.32 -3.31 6.35
N MET A 72 -4.34 -3.19 7.22
CA MET A 72 -4.54 -1.98 8.03
C MET A 72 -3.41 -1.78 9.03
N ALA A 73 -3.05 -2.81 9.79
CA ALA A 73 -1.99 -2.70 10.80
C ALA A 73 -0.63 -2.39 10.17
N VAL A 74 -0.26 -3.14 9.13
CA VAL A 74 0.99 -2.91 8.39
C VAL A 74 0.97 -1.53 7.71
N GLY A 75 -0.13 -1.18 7.05
CA GLY A 75 -0.27 0.13 6.39
C GLY A 75 -0.11 1.30 7.36
N ALA A 76 -0.75 1.25 8.52
CA ALA A 76 -0.64 2.30 9.53
C ALA A 76 0.81 2.44 10.05
N VAL A 77 1.50 1.32 10.31
CA VAL A 77 2.90 1.33 10.76
C VAL A 77 3.82 1.91 9.68
N LEU A 78 3.66 1.50 8.42
CA LEU A 78 4.51 1.98 7.32
C LEU A 78 4.29 3.47 7.05
N VAL A 79 3.04 3.94 7.12
CA VAL A 79 2.73 5.37 6.98
C VAL A 79 3.39 6.14 8.11
N ALA A 80 3.22 5.73 9.37
CA ALA A 80 3.87 6.39 10.50
C ALA A 80 5.40 6.42 10.35
N TYR A 81 6.02 5.29 9.97
CA TYR A 81 7.45 5.20 9.72
C TYR A 81 7.92 6.18 8.64
N SER A 82 7.15 6.32 7.55
CA SER A 82 7.53 7.19 6.42
C SER A 82 7.60 8.69 6.74
N PHE A 83 7.01 9.12 7.86
CA PHE A 83 6.99 10.51 8.31
C PHE A 83 7.83 10.76 9.56
N LEU A 84 8.00 9.76 10.42
CA LEU A 84 8.66 9.93 11.72
C LEU A 84 10.17 9.64 11.70
N VAL A 85 10.63 8.84 10.73
CA VAL A 85 12.04 8.42 10.62
C VAL A 85 12.63 9.04 9.37
#